data_AF-A0A9D5SXH3-F1
#
_entry.id   AF-A0A9D5SXH3-F1
#
_cell.length_a   1.000
_cell.length_b   1.000
_cell.length_c   1.000
_cell.angle_alpha   90.00
_cell.angle_beta   90.00
_cell.angle_gamma   90.00
#
_symmetry.space_group_name_H-M   'P 1'
#
loop_
_entity.id
_entity.type
_entity.pdbx_description
1 polymer ?
#
loop_
_entity_poly.entity_id
_entity_poly.type
_entity_poly.pdbx_seq_one_letter_code
_entity_poly.pdbx_strand_id
1 'polypeptide(L)'
;MEITEFRFTPAKIAPEIRDRFLAQYLDTLERFFSELARNGLILESGAQIAFENGVYVCRVIAADPYAITEENFAYDTKKVLKRIIEQSEGLPQFSGMGDDPLHGHCKCKSPSHLVMNPCPEWEGTPIQCGDCMKSIPLYRLARYGGEMEFDDVLRWRRLYRSYLNQCLIGIDEIDGRESYQMLHECVSTLSLAGRALAGQVEQATGVPVYYPIYYKFERVPDICPQCGEKWRNSYPDGVKFSHACLACRIVSSEQKGAYGS
;
A
#
# COMPACT_ATOMS: atom_id res chain seq x y z
N MET A 1 -4.29 2.45 12.00
CA MET A 1 -4.59 3.41 10.92
C MET A 1 -5.72 4.27 11.42
N GLU A 2 -6.11 5.33 10.73
CA GLU A 2 -7.17 6.22 11.22
C GLU A 2 -8.25 6.39 10.17
N ILE A 3 -9.52 6.34 10.57
CA ILE A 3 -10.62 6.76 9.70
C ILE A 3 -10.63 8.29 9.70
N THR A 4 -10.47 8.91 8.55
CA THR A 4 -10.50 10.37 8.40
C THR A 4 -11.70 10.77 7.55
N GLU A 5 -12.50 11.70 8.06
CA GLU A 5 -13.62 12.30 7.33
C GLU A 5 -13.20 13.66 6.78
N PHE A 6 -13.49 13.89 5.51
CA PHE A 6 -13.35 15.17 4.83
C PHE A 6 -14.74 15.68 4.44
N ARG A 7 -14.95 16.98 4.60
CA ARG A 7 -16.18 17.68 4.23
C ARG A 7 -15.84 18.79 3.24
N PHE A 8 -16.49 18.71 2.09
CA PHE A 8 -16.30 19.65 0.99
C PHE A 8 -17.66 20.24 0.61
N THR A 9 -17.80 21.56 0.69
CA THR A 9 -19.03 22.26 0.31
C THR A 9 -18.80 22.92 -1.04
N PRO A 10 -19.36 22.41 -2.15
CA PRO A 10 -19.22 23.05 -3.46
C PRO A 10 -19.90 24.43 -3.46
N ALA A 11 -19.38 25.35 -4.27
CA ALA A 11 -20.01 26.67 -4.45
C ALA A 11 -21.43 26.55 -5.02
N LYS A 12 -22.34 27.42 -4.56
CA LYS A 12 -23.66 27.59 -5.18
C LYS A 12 -23.49 28.20 -6.56
N ILE A 13 -24.15 27.56 -7.51
CA ILE A 13 -24.16 27.95 -8.91
C ILE A 13 -25.60 27.88 -9.43
N ALA A 14 -25.82 28.50 -10.58
CA ALA A 14 -27.13 28.55 -11.21
C ALA A 14 -27.65 27.13 -11.52
N PRO A 15 -28.96 26.85 -11.34
CA PRO A 15 -29.52 25.51 -11.49
C PRO A 15 -29.22 24.84 -12.84
N GLU A 16 -29.09 25.64 -13.90
CA GLU A 16 -28.94 25.18 -15.28
C GLU A 16 -27.59 24.51 -15.55
N ILE A 17 -26.57 24.83 -14.75
CA ILE A 17 -25.21 24.25 -14.86
C ILE A 17 -24.84 23.37 -13.66
N ARG A 18 -25.78 23.18 -12.72
CA ARG A 18 -25.52 22.53 -11.43
C ARG A 18 -24.95 21.14 -11.56
N ASP A 19 -25.60 20.28 -12.33
CA ASP A 19 -25.22 18.87 -12.44
C ASP A 19 -23.84 18.71 -13.08
N ARG A 20 -23.56 19.50 -14.13
CA ARG A 20 -22.26 19.48 -14.81
C ARG A 20 -21.12 19.92 -13.88
N PHE A 21 -21.35 20.95 -13.08
CA PHE A 21 -20.36 21.41 -12.11
C PHE A 21 -20.16 20.42 -10.98
N LEU A 22 -21.22 19.83 -10.43
CA LEU A 22 -21.10 18.81 -9.39
C LEU A 22 -20.32 17.59 -9.89
N ALA A 23 -20.53 17.17 -11.15
CA ALA A 23 -19.71 16.13 -11.78
C ALA A 23 -18.23 16.53 -11.87
N GLN A 24 -17.92 17.74 -12.36
CA GLN A 24 -16.54 18.24 -12.42
C GLN A 24 -15.89 18.40 -11.05
N TYR A 25 -16.68 18.75 -10.05
CA TYR A 25 -16.24 18.86 -8.67
C TYR A 25 -15.88 17.49 -8.12
N LEU A 26 -16.74 16.49 -8.33
CA LEU A 26 -16.48 15.09 -7.97
C LEU A 26 -15.21 14.55 -8.64
N ASP A 27 -15.02 14.77 -9.95
CA ASP A 27 -13.78 14.38 -10.65
C ASP A 27 -12.53 14.98 -9.99
N THR A 28 -12.64 16.22 -9.50
CA THR A 28 -11.54 16.91 -8.82
C THR A 28 -11.29 16.32 -7.44
N LEU A 29 -12.34 15.93 -6.70
CA LEU A 29 -12.22 15.20 -5.44
C LEU A 29 -11.56 13.82 -5.63
N GLU A 30 -12.00 13.05 -6.63
CA GLU A 30 -11.44 11.74 -6.94
C GLU A 30 -9.95 11.83 -7.27
N ARG A 31 -9.56 12.86 -8.04
CA ARG A 31 -8.16 13.15 -8.31
C ARG A 31 -7.38 13.48 -7.03
N PHE A 32 -7.95 14.29 -6.13
CA PHE A 32 -7.30 14.61 -4.86
C PHE A 32 -7.02 13.36 -4.03
N PHE A 33 -8.01 12.47 -3.86
CA PHE A 33 -7.84 11.21 -3.15
C PHE A 33 -6.88 10.25 -3.85
N SER A 34 -6.88 10.23 -5.18
CA SER A 34 -5.91 9.46 -5.96
C SER A 34 -4.47 9.91 -5.70
N GLU A 35 -4.23 11.23 -5.63
CA GLU A 35 -2.91 11.76 -5.27
C GLU A 35 -2.53 11.41 -3.82
N LEU A 36 -3.47 11.49 -2.86
CA LEU A 36 -3.21 11.06 -1.48
C LEU A 36 -2.81 9.57 -1.41
N ALA A 37 -3.49 8.71 -2.16
CA ALA A 37 -3.19 7.27 -2.21
C ALA A 37 -1.83 7.01 -2.87
N ARG A 38 -1.53 7.68 -3.98
CA ARG A 38 -0.25 7.55 -4.71
C ARG A 38 0.95 7.94 -3.86
N ASN A 39 0.79 8.94 -3.00
CA ASN A 39 1.81 9.38 -2.04
C ASN A 39 1.79 8.59 -0.73
N GLY A 40 0.90 7.58 -0.61
CA GLY A 40 0.78 6.68 0.53
C GLY A 40 0.35 7.36 1.84
N LEU A 41 -0.45 8.41 1.72
CA LEU A 41 -1.08 9.11 2.85
C LEU A 41 -2.38 8.41 3.28
N ILE A 42 -3.08 7.79 2.32
CA ILE A 42 -4.26 6.95 2.54
C ILE A 42 -4.05 5.56 1.94
N LEU A 43 -4.90 4.60 2.30
CA LEU A 43 -4.88 3.26 1.72
C LEU A 43 -5.46 3.22 0.30
N GLU A 44 -5.12 2.16 -0.43
CA GLU A 44 -5.50 1.94 -1.84
C GLU A 44 -7.00 1.68 -2.07
N SER A 45 -7.79 1.48 -1.01
CA SER A 45 -9.25 1.37 -1.10
C SER A 45 -9.93 2.66 -1.55
N GLY A 46 -9.21 3.77 -1.50
CA GLY A 46 -9.70 5.06 -1.95
C GLY A 46 -10.69 5.69 -0.95
N ALA A 47 -11.45 6.65 -1.45
CA ALA A 47 -12.43 7.39 -0.66
C ALA A 47 -13.84 6.86 -0.89
N GLN A 48 -14.57 6.68 0.20
CA GLN A 48 -16.02 6.53 0.17
C GLN A 48 -16.62 7.93 0.13
N ILE A 49 -17.23 8.30 -1.00
CA ILE A 49 -17.76 9.65 -1.23
C ILE A 49 -19.30 9.58 -1.23
N ALA A 50 -19.92 10.41 -0.40
CA ALA A 50 -21.36 10.61 -0.37
C ALA A 50 -21.68 12.11 -0.54
N PHE A 51 -22.80 12.43 -1.18
CA PHE A 51 -23.29 13.81 -1.30
C PHE A 51 -24.57 13.96 -0.49
N GLU A 52 -24.51 14.72 0.60
CA GLU A 52 -25.59 14.88 1.56
C GLU A 52 -25.81 16.35 1.88
N ASN A 53 -27.05 16.83 1.74
CA ASN A 53 -27.44 18.20 2.08
C ASN A 53 -26.54 19.29 1.46
N GLY A 54 -26.05 19.07 0.23
CA GLY A 54 -25.18 20.03 -0.46
C GLY A 54 -23.70 19.93 -0.11
N VAL A 55 -23.29 18.91 0.65
CA VAL A 55 -21.90 18.69 1.09
C VAL A 55 -21.44 17.31 0.62
N TYR A 56 -20.23 17.24 0.06
CA TYR A 56 -19.54 15.97 -0.12
C TYR A 56 -18.89 15.56 1.18
N VAL A 57 -19.34 14.43 1.74
CA VAL A 57 -18.72 13.76 2.88
C VAL A 57 -17.90 12.61 2.34
N CYS A 58 -16.59 12.69 2.52
CA CYS A 58 -15.65 11.71 2.00
C CYS A 58 -14.93 11.04 3.17
N ARG A 59 -14.90 9.71 3.21
CA ARG A 59 -14.18 8.95 4.24
C ARG A 59 -13.08 8.12 3.63
N VAL A 60 -11.93 8.12 4.27
CA VAL A 60 -10.75 7.36 3.88
C VAL A 60 -10.14 6.67 5.09
N ILE A 61 -9.30 5.67 4.85
CA ILE A 61 -8.38 5.14 5.87
C ILE A 61 -7.02 5.80 5.66
N ALA A 62 -6.64 6.70 6.56
CA ALA A 62 -5.33 7.31 6.60
C ALA A 62 -4.28 6.31 7.10
N ALA A 63 -3.08 6.36 6.51
CA ALA A 63 -2.01 5.41 6.80
C ALA A 63 -1.57 5.46 8.28
N ASP A 64 -1.66 6.62 8.91
CA ASP A 64 -1.61 6.84 10.35
C ASP A 64 -2.27 8.19 10.73
N PRO A 65 -2.49 8.50 12.02
CA PRO A 65 -3.16 9.74 12.45
C PRO A 65 -2.43 11.05 12.09
N TYR A 66 -1.20 10.98 11.59
CA TYR A 66 -0.39 12.14 11.23
C TYR A 66 -0.23 12.29 9.70
N ALA A 67 -0.77 11.36 8.92
CA ALA A 67 -0.61 11.34 7.47
C ALA A 67 -1.25 12.57 6.81
N ILE A 68 -2.49 12.90 7.18
CA ILE A 68 -3.26 13.99 6.58
C ILE A 68 -2.90 15.33 7.22
N THR A 69 -1.76 15.87 6.81
CA THR A 69 -1.27 17.20 7.21
C THR A 69 -0.72 17.93 5.99
N GLU A 70 -0.83 19.26 5.94
CA GLU A 70 -0.39 20.04 4.77
C GLU A 70 1.11 19.89 4.49
N GLU A 71 1.92 19.62 5.52
CA GLU A 71 3.35 19.37 5.41
C GLU A 71 3.66 18.09 4.63
N ASN A 72 2.80 17.08 4.75
CA ASN A 72 2.96 15.80 4.07
C ASN A 72 2.39 15.80 2.65
N PHE A 73 1.63 16.82 2.25
CA PHE A 73 1.09 16.91 0.90
C PHE A 73 2.17 17.26 -0.11
N ALA A 74 2.30 16.39 -1.11
CA ALA A 74 3.14 16.64 -2.28
C ALA A 74 2.66 17.88 -3.06
N TYR A 75 3.52 18.40 -3.94
CA TYR A 75 3.22 19.58 -4.74
C TYR A 75 1.92 19.43 -5.55
N ASP A 76 1.73 18.29 -6.23
CA ASP A 76 0.53 18.05 -7.03
C ASP A 76 -0.73 17.90 -6.16
N THR A 77 -0.61 17.27 -4.99
CA THR A 77 -1.72 17.21 -4.01
C THR A 77 -2.17 18.61 -3.60
N LYS A 78 -1.22 19.50 -3.28
CA LYS A 78 -1.50 20.90 -2.92
C LYS A 78 -2.17 21.66 -4.07
N LYS A 79 -1.74 21.42 -5.30
CA LYS A 79 -2.32 22.03 -6.51
C LYS A 79 -3.77 21.60 -6.71
N VAL A 80 -4.09 20.32 -6.53
CA VAL A 80 -5.48 19.83 -6.64
C VAL A 80 -6.33 20.36 -5.50
N LEU A 81 -5.83 20.37 -4.26
CA LEU A 81 -6.52 20.95 -3.11
C LEU A 81 -6.86 22.43 -3.32
N LYS A 82 -5.92 23.21 -3.86
CA LYS A 82 -6.17 24.63 -4.19
C LYS A 82 -7.34 24.78 -5.17
N ARG A 83 -7.40 23.94 -6.20
CA ARG A 83 -8.52 23.94 -7.16
C ARG A 83 -9.86 23.62 -6.50
N ILE A 84 -9.88 22.67 -5.57
CA ILE A 84 -11.08 22.35 -4.79
C ILE A 84 -11.52 23.57 -3.97
N ILE A 85 -10.58 24.23 -3.28
CA ILE A 85 -10.86 25.46 -2.50
C ILE A 85 -11.45 26.55 -3.38
N GLU A 86 -10.90 26.79 -4.57
CA GLU A 86 -11.41 27.78 -5.53
C GLU A 86 -12.84 27.48 -6.01
N GLN A 87 -13.27 26.21 -5.94
CA GLN A 87 -14.61 25.75 -6.31
C GLN A 87 -15.55 25.56 -5.10
N SER A 88 -15.09 25.86 -3.88
CA SER A 88 -15.81 25.58 -2.63
C SER A 88 -16.41 26.84 -2.00
N GLU A 89 -17.49 26.65 -1.25
CA GLU A 89 -18.14 27.65 -0.39
C GLU A 89 -17.43 27.78 0.98
N GLY A 90 -16.09 27.79 0.96
CA GLY A 90 -15.25 27.82 2.17
C GLY A 90 -14.08 26.85 2.08
N LEU A 91 -13.32 26.76 3.17
CA LEU A 91 -12.21 25.80 3.26
C LEU A 91 -12.74 24.39 3.55
N PRO A 92 -12.19 23.35 2.89
CA PRO A 92 -12.44 21.97 3.26
C PRO A 92 -12.14 21.71 4.74
N GLN A 93 -12.98 20.91 5.39
CA GLN A 93 -12.76 20.49 6.78
C GLN A 93 -12.36 19.03 6.80
N PHE A 94 -11.44 18.67 7.69
CA PHE A 94 -11.04 17.28 7.90
C PHE A 94 -10.88 16.99 9.39
N SER A 95 -11.26 15.78 9.79
CA SER A 95 -11.16 15.33 11.18
C SER A 95 -10.92 13.83 11.27
N GLY A 96 -10.02 13.43 12.18
CA GLY A 96 -9.86 12.04 12.59
C GLY A 96 -11.10 11.57 13.35
N MET A 97 -11.71 10.48 12.87
CA MET A 97 -12.92 9.88 13.45
C MET A 97 -12.60 8.82 14.49
N GLY A 98 -11.36 8.31 14.51
CA GLY A 98 -10.89 7.28 15.41
C GLY A 98 -10.00 6.24 14.71
N ASP A 99 -9.42 5.38 15.53
CA ASP A 99 -8.58 4.27 15.04
C ASP A 99 -9.41 3.30 14.19
N ASP A 100 -8.85 2.90 13.06
CA ASP A 100 -9.37 1.78 12.31
C ASP A 100 -9.01 0.46 13.04
N PRO A 101 -10.00 -0.34 13.48
CA PRO A 101 -9.75 -1.53 14.30
C PRO A 101 -9.14 -2.69 13.49
N LEU A 102 -9.26 -2.66 12.17
CA LEU A 102 -8.81 -3.74 11.29
C LEU A 102 -7.34 -3.59 10.92
N HIS A 103 -6.85 -2.36 10.77
CA HIS A 103 -5.51 -2.11 10.22
C HIS A 103 -4.62 -1.33 11.19
N GLY A 104 -3.53 -1.99 11.62
CA GLY A 104 -2.46 -1.37 12.40
C GLY A 104 -1.37 -0.73 11.52
N HIS A 105 -0.67 0.28 12.05
CA HIS A 105 0.54 0.81 11.44
C HIS A 105 1.78 0.54 12.32
N CYS A 106 2.95 0.53 11.69
CA CYS A 106 4.22 0.38 12.36
C CYS A 106 4.59 1.63 13.17
N LYS A 107 4.91 1.46 14.46
CA LYS A 107 5.40 2.54 15.35
C LYS A 107 6.92 2.48 15.58
N CYS A 108 7.63 1.52 14.97
CA CYS A 108 9.08 1.45 15.05
C CYS A 108 9.70 2.72 14.43
N LYS A 109 10.70 3.29 15.12
CA LYS A 109 11.43 4.47 14.64
C LYS A 109 12.48 4.08 13.58
N SER A 110 13.18 2.98 13.82
CA SER A 110 14.27 2.50 12.97
C SER A 110 14.11 1.00 12.78
N PRO A 111 13.36 0.55 11.75
CA PRO A 111 13.19 -0.87 11.48
C PRO A 111 14.54 -1.49 11.07
N SER A 112 14.84 -2.70 11.54
CA SER A 112 16.09 -3.40 11.19
C SER A 112 16.11 -3.85 9.73
N HIS A 113 14.93 -4.13 9.18
CA HIS A 113 14.70 -4.47 7.78
C HIS A 113 13.24 -4.18 7.40
N LEU A 114 13.00 -4.11 6.09
CA LEU A 114 11.69 -3.94 5.48
C LEU A 114 11.33 -5.19 4.70
N VAL A 115 10.04 -5.39 4.47
CA VAL A 115 9.53 -6.49 3.65
C VAL A 115 8.50 -5.94 2.68
N MET A 116 8.63 -6.31 1.40
CA MET A 116 7.59 -6.06 0.41
C MET A 116 6.33 -6.80 0.86
N ASN A 117 5.23 -6.08 1.01
CA ASN A 117 4.00 -6.60 1.58
C ASN A 117 2.96 -6.82 0.48
N PRO A 118 2.73 -8.06 0.05
CA PRO A 118 1.66 -8.37 -0.88
C PRO A 118 0.27 -8.26 -0.24
N CYS A 119 0.17 -8.28 1.11
CA CYS A 119 -1.05 -8.30 1.94
C CYS A 119 -2.31 -8.79 1.23
N PRO A 120 -2.52 -10.12 1.19
CA PRO A 120 -3.69 -10.71 0.52
C PRO A 120 -5.00 -10.43 1.24
N GLU A 121 -4.95 -10.38 2.57
CA GLU A 121 -6.13 -10.55 3.44
C GLU A 121 -6.66 -9.24 4.02
N TRP A 122 -5.82 -8.19 4.09
CA TRP A 122 -6.13 -6.93 4.76
C TRP A 122 -5.61 -5.74 3.97
N GLU A 123 -6.23 -4.58 4.15
CA GLU A 123 -5.69 -3.34 3.63
C GLU A 123 -4.45 -2.93 4.42
N GLY A 124 -3.51 -2.30 3.75
CA GLY A 124 -2.19 -2.05 4.31
C GLY A 124 -1.37 -1.28 3.31
N THR A 125 -0.12 -0.99 3.65
CA THR A 125 0.82 -0.43 2.69
C THR A 125 1.64 -1.54 2.05
N PRO A 126 2.21 -1.32 0.85
CA PRO A 126 3.02 -2.32 0.16
C PRO A 126 4.36 -2.60 0.82
N ILE A 127 4.68 -1.96 1.95
CA ILE A 127 5.93 -2.18 2.70
C ILE A 127 5.58 -2.41 4.18
N GLN A 128 6.11 -3.47 4.76
CA GLN A 128 6.00 -3.81 6.17
C GLN A 128 7.33 -3.63 6.90
N CYS A 129 7.22 -3.33 8.20
CA CYS A 129 8.34 -3.41 9.12
C CYS A 129 8.66 -4.87 9.41
N GLY A 130 9.90 -5.29 9.18
CA GLY A 130 10.33 -6.66 9.46
C GLY A 130 10.34 -7.04 10.94
N ASP A 131 10.43 -6.06 11.85
CA ASP A 131 10.48 -6.32 13.30
C ASP A 131 9.09 -6.55 13.91
N CYS A 132 8.09 -5.76 13.50
CA CYS A 132 6.74 -5.84 14.07
C CYS A 132 5.68 -6.41 13.11
N MET A 133 6.04 -6.61 11.84
CA MET A 133 5.16 -7.07 10.75
C MET A 133 3.94 -6.17 10.48
N LYS A 134 3.98 -4.91 10.92
CA LYS A 134 2.93 -3.92 10.62
C LYS A 134 3.31 -3.07 9.41
N SER A 135 2.28 -2.63 8.68
CA SER A 135 2.38 -1.73 7.52
C SER A 135 3.12 -0.44 7.88
N ILE A 136 4.07 -0.03 7.04
CA ILE A 136 4.76 1.27 7.14
C ILE A 136 4.10 2.26 6.16
N PRO A 137 3.57 3.39 6.64
CA PRO A 137 3.10 4.48 5.79
C PRO A 137 4.18 4.92 4.79
N LEU A 138 3.87 4.94 3.48
CA LEU A 138 4.89 5.19 2.46
C LEU A 138 5.44 6.61 2.51
N TYR A 139 4.62 7.58 2.90
CA TYR A 139 5.07 8.96 3.10
C TYR A 139 6.19 9.07 4.15
N ARG A 140 6.28 8.11 5.11
CA ARG A 140 7.39 8.05 6.07
C ARG A 140 8.67 7.51 5.45
N LEU A 141 8.57 6.67 4.41
CA LEU A 141 9.72 6.15 3.66
C LEU A 141 10.31 7.22 2.74
N ALA A 142 9.47 8.09 2.16
CA ALA A 142 9.92 9.25 1.36
C ALA A 142 10.85 10.22 2.12
N ARG A 143 10.80 10.20 3.46
CA ARG A 143 11.68 11.04 4.32
C ARG A 143 13.12 10.54 4.38
N TYR A 144 13.40 9.31 3.94
CA TYR A 144 14.74 8.70 4.01
C TYR A 144 15.59 8.90 2.75
N GLY A 145 14.98 9.23 1.60
CA GLY A 145 15.70 9.52 0.36
C GLY A 145 14.73 10.15 -0.64
N GLY A 146 15.03 11.38 -1.07
CA GLY A 146 14.10 12.29 -1.77
C GLY A 146 13.31 11.70 -2.95
N GLU A 147 12.14 12.30 -3.20
CA GLU A 147 11.23 12.09 -4.36
C GLU A 147 11.13 10.65 -4.90
N MET A 148 11.14 9.63 -4.03
CA MET A 148 10.72 8.30 -4.43
C MET A 148 9.21 8.30 -4.70
N GLU A 149 8.83 8.16 -5.96
CA GLU A 149 7.44 7.87 -6.31
C GLU A 149 7.13 6.40 -6.04
N PHE A 150 6.09 6.14 -5.25
CA PHE A 150 5.67 4.78 -4.91
C PHE A 150 4.70 4.17 -5.93
N ASP A 151 4.43 4.84 -7.04
CA ASP A 151 3.40 4.38 -7.99
C ASP A 151 3.73 3.01 -8.57
N ASP A 152 5.00 2.74 -8.91
CA ASP A 152 5.41 1.42 -9.41
C ASP A 152 5.32 0.34 -8.33
N VAL A 153 5.60 0.67 -7.07
CA VAL A 153 5.42 -0.25 -5.92
C VAL A 153 3.94 -0.60 -5.73
N LEU A 154 3.06 0.40 -5.83
CA LEU A 154 1.61 0.22 -5.73
C LEU A 154 1.07 -0.59 -6.92
N ARG A 155 1.52 -0.29 -8.15
CA ARG A 155 1.18 -1.05 -9.36
C ARG A 155 1.62 -2.51 -9.26
N TRP A 156 2.87 -2.75 -8.83
CA TRP A 156 3.38 -4.09 -8.59
C TRP A 156 2.50 -4.84 -7.58
N ARG A 157 2.11 -4.19 -6.47
CA ARG A 157 1.24 -4.81 -5.47
C ARG A 157 -0.14 -5.15 -6.03
N ARG A 158 -0.76 -4.26 -6.81
CA ARG A 158 -2.04 -4.53 -7.48
C ARG A 158 -1.95 -5.74 -8.41
N LEU A 159 -0.86 -5.82 -9.18
CA LEU A 159 -0.60 -6.95 -10.07
C LEU A 159 -0.39 -8.25 -9.27
N TYR A 160 0.40 -8.20 -8.20
CA TYR A 160 0.61 -9.33 -7.30
C TYR A 160 -0.72 -9.85 -6.73
N ARG A 161 -1.57 -8.95 -6.21
CA ARG A 161 -2.90 -9.31 -5.67
C ARG A 161 -3.79 -9.94 -6.74
N SER A 162 -3.73 -9.46 -7.98
CA SER A 162 -4.48 -10.05 -9.08
C SER A 162 -4.07 -11.50 -9.35
N TYR A 163 -2.76 -11.78 -9.46
CA TYR A 163 -2.26 -13.16 -9.60
C TYR A 163 -2.62 -14.02 -8.39
N LEU A 164 -2.51 -13.48 -7.17
CA LEU A 164 -2.88 -14.23 -5.98
C LEU A 164 -4.36 -14.59 -5.97
N ASN A 165 -5.25 -13.66 -6.30
CA ASN A 165 -6.68 -13.94 -6.40
C ASN A 165 -6.99 -15.01 -7.46
N GLN A 166 -6.36 -14.92 -8.63
CA GLN A 166 -6.51 -15.94 -9.69
C GLN A 166 -6.02 -17.32 -9.23
N CYS A 167 -4.88 -17.38 -8.54
CA CYS A 167 -4.33 -18.61 -7.94
C CYS A 167 -5.21 -19.18 -6.80
N LEU A 168 -5.87 -18.32 -6.02
CA LEU A 168 -6.74 -18.75 -4.93
C LEU A 168 -8.09 -19.27 -5.42
N ILE A 169 -8.68 -18.62 -6.43
CA ILE A 169 -9.99 -19.00 -6.99
C ILE A 169 -9.87 -20.14 -8.01
N GLY A 170 -8.71 -20.29 -8.67
CA GLY A 170 -8.50 -21.31 -9.71
C GLY A 170 -9.02 -20.89 -11.08
N ILE A 171 -8.92 -19.59 -11.43
CA ILE A 171 -9.58 -19.03 -12.63
C ILE A 171 -8.78 -19.27 -13.94
N ASP A 172 -7.45 -19.40 -13.88
CA ASP A 172 -6.65 -19.55 -15.11
C ASP A 172 -6.87 -20.92 -15.80
N GLU A 173 -6.46 -21.04 -17.08
CA GLU A 173 -6.74 -22.21 -17.93
C GLU A 173 -6.28 -23.55 -17.34
N ILE A 174 -5.42 -23.51 -16.32
CA ILE A 174 -4.86 -24.68 -15.64
C ILE A 174 -5.10 -24.60 -14.12
N ASP A 175 -6.25 -24.06 -13.70
CA ASP A 175 -6.74 -24.05 -12.30
C ASP A 175 -5.81 -23.30 -11.32
N GLY A 176 -5.35 -22.11 -11.71
CA GLY A 176 -4.53 -21.22 -10.88
C GLY A 176 -3.02 -21.47 -10.93
N ARG A 177 -2.53 -22.34 -11.84
CA ARG A 177 -1.11 -22.73 -11.91
C ARG A 177 -0.21 -21.67 -12.54
N GLU A 178 -0.64 -21.02 -13.60
CA GLU A 178 0.17 -19.96 -14.23
C GLU A 178 0.30 -18.78 -13.25
N SER A 179 -0.81 -18.45 -12.59
CA SER A 179 -0.83 -17.44 -11.54
C SER A 179 0.08 -17.82 -10.36
N TYR A 180 0.10 -19.11 -9.99
CA TYR A 180 1.01 -19.61 -8.96
C TYR A 180 2.49 -19.47 -9.37
N GLN A 181 2.86 -19.83 -10.60
CA GLN A 181 4.23 -19.68 -11.10
C GLN A 181 4.71 -18.23 -11.00
N MET A 182 3.84 -17.27 -11.33
CA MET A 182 4.16 -15.84 -11.20
C MET A 182 4.51 -15.43 -9.76
N LEU A 183 3.88 -16.02 -8.76
CA LEU A 183 4.07 -15.71 -7.33
C LEU A 183 5.22 -16.52 -6.69
N HIS A 184 5.45 -17.72 -7.21
CA HIS A 184 6.34 -18.73 -6.64
C HIS A 184 7.75 -18.67 -7.23
N GLU A 185 7.90 -18.46 -8.53
CA GLU A 185 9.20 -18.49 -9.18
C GLU A 185 9.99 -17.20 -8.96
N CYS A 186 11.26 -17.31 -8.56
CA CYS A 186 12.13 -16.16 -8.34
C CYS A 186 12.47 -15.38 -9.62
N VAL A 187 12.28 -16.03 -10.77
CA VAL A 187 12.61 -15.51 -12.11
C VAL A 187 11.35 -15.17 -12.92
N SER A 188 10.16 -15.27 -12.32
CA SER A 188 8.95 -14.78 -12.97
C SER A 188 9.05 -13.27 -13.22
N THR A 189 8.34 -12.77 -14.22
CA THR A 189 8.34 -11.32 -14.52
C THR A 189 7.83 -10.50 -13.32
N LEU A 190 6.87 -11.03 -12.55
CA LEU A 190 6.36 -10.41 -11.32
C LEU A 190 7.43 -10.35 -10.22
N SER A 191 8.15 -11.44 -9.99
CA SER A 191 9.21 -11.52 -8.97
C SER A 191 10.42 -10.68 -9.33
N LEU A 192 10.83 -10.67 -10.60
CA LEU A 192 11.93 -9.82 -11.06
C LEU A 192 11.60 -8.34 -10.90
N ALA A 193 10.39 -7.92 -11.29
CA ALA A 193 9.94 -6.53 -11.10
C ALA A 193 9.86 -6.15 -9.61
N GLY A 194 9.25 -6.99 -8.78
CA GLY A 194 9.12 -6.73 -7.35
C GLY A 194 10.45 -6.66 -6.62
N ARG A 195 11.42 -7.51 -6.98
CA ARG A 195 12.78 -7.47 -6.42
C ARG A 195 13.57 -6.25 -6.87
N ALA A 196 13.39 -5.82 -8.12
CA ALA A 196 13.99 -4.57 -8.58
C ALA A 196 13.46 -3.37 -7.77
N LEU A 197 12.15 -3.32 -7.53
CA LEU A 197 11.51 -2.29 -6.70
C LEU A 197 11.99 -2.36 -5.24
N ALA A 198 12.11 -3.56 -4.66
CA ALA A 198 12.69 -3.74 -3.33
C ALA A 198 14.11 -3.16 -3.26
N GLY A 199 14.94 -3.39 -4.30
CA GLY A 199 16.27 -2.81 -4.41
C GLY A 199 16.26 -1.28 -4.48
N GLN A 200 15.31 -0.67 -5.19
CA GLN A 200 15.15 0.78 -5.22
C GLN A 200 14.79 1.33 -3.83
N VAL A 201 13.85 0.69 -3.13
CA VAL A 201 13.46 1.05 -1.76
C VAL A 201 14.66 0.90 -0.80
N GLU A 202 15.45 -0.17 -0.94
CA GLU A 202 16.67 -0.38 -0.13
C GLU A 202 17.69 0.73 -0.38
N GLN A 203 17.92 1.12 -1.63
CA GLN A 203 18.82 2.20 -1.99
C GLN A 203 18.38 3.55 -1.41
N ALA A 204 17.08 3.87 -1.50
CA ALA A 204 16.58 5.15 -1.00
C ALA A 204 16.51 5.23 0.52
N THR A 205 16.26 4.12 1.20
CA THR A 205 16.09 4.11 2.67
C THR A 205 17.38 3.76 3.41
N GLY A 206 18.33 3.10 2.75
CA GLY A 206 19.49 2.49 3.40
C GLY A 206 19.13 1.29 4.29
N VAL A 207 17.87 0.87 4.32
CA VAL A 207 17.38 -0.24 5.15
C VAL A 207 17.21 -1.48 4.26
N PRO A 208 17.73 -2.66 4.65
CA PRO A 208 17.55 -3.89 3.89
C PRO A 208 16.08 -4.19 3.56
N VAL A 209 15.76 -4.48 2.30
CA VAL A 209 14.37 -4.78 1.86
C VAL A 209 14.27 -6.19 1.32
N TYR A 210 13.32 -6.96 1.82
CA TYR A 210 13.16 -8.37 1.48
C TYR A 210 11.90 -8.60 0.66
N TYR A 211 12.04 -9.45 -0.36
CA TYR A 211 10.95 -9.86 -1.23
C TYR A 211 10.38 -11.21 -0.77
N PRO A 212 9.07 -11.32 -0.52
CA PRO A 212 8.47 -12.60 -0.16
C PRO A 212 8.22 -13.47 -1.40
N ILE A 213 8.54 -14.76 -1.29
CA ILE A 213 8.15 -15.78 -2.27
C ILE A 213 7.00 -16.61 -1.71
N TYR A 214 5.97 -16.80 -2.52
CA TYR A 214 4.74 -17.49 -2.14
C TYR A 214 4.80 -18.99 -2.44
N TYR A 215 4.52 -19.80 -1.43
CA TYR A 215 4.38 -21.26 -1.55
C TYR A 215 3.00 -21.65 -1.03
N LYS A 216 2.20 -22.33 -1.86
CA LYS A 216 0.83 -22.79 -1.52
C LYS A 216 0.69 -24.29 -1.70
N PHE A 217 1.09 -24.79 -2.86
CA PHE A 217 0.91 -26.19 -3.25
C PHE A 217 2.11 -27.07 -2.89
N GLU A 218 3.23 -26.45 -2.52
CA GLU A 218 4.49 -27.12 -2.25
C GLU A 218 5.07 -26.65 -0.92
N ARG A 219 5.87 -27.52 -0.29
CA ARG A 219 6.66 -27.12 0.88
C ARG A 219 7.80 -26.21 0.45
N VAL A 220 8.14 -25.23 1.27
CA VAL A 220 9.34 -24.42 1.07
C VAL A 220 10.57 -25.35 1.06
N PRO A 221 11.40 -25.36 0.00
CA PRO A 221 12.59 -26.21 -0.06
C PRO A 221 13.60 -25.78 1.02
N ASP A 222 14.47 -26.69 1.46
CA ASP A 222 15.49 -26.39 2.49
C ASP A 222 16.61 -25.45 1.98
N ILE A 223 16.57 -25.05 0.71
CA ILE A 223 17.52 -24.16 0.04
C ILE A 223 16.84 -22.95 -0.58
N CYS A 224 17.57 -21.85 -0.73
CA CYS A 224 17.10 -20.66 -1.39
C CYS A 224 16.89 -20.93 -2.90
N PRO A 225 15.70 -20.68 -3.45
CA PRO A 225 15.41 -20.91 -4.88
C PRO A 225 16.21 -20.03 -5.84
N GLN A 226 16.83 -18.94 -5.35
CA GLN A 226 17.63 -18.04 -6.17
C GLN A 226 19.10 -18.45 -6.28
N CYS A 227 19.74 -18.85 -5.17
CA CYS A 227 21.18 -19.12 -5.14
C CYS A 227 21.54 -20.57 -4.83
N GLY A 228 20.57 -21.42 -4.46
CA GLY A 228 20.79 -22.81 -4.08
C GLY A 228 21.45 -23.03 -2.71
N GLU A 229 21.89 -21.96 -2.04
CA GLU A 229 22.44 -22.04 -0.69
C GLU A 229 21.35 -22.37 0.33
N LYS A 230 21.72 -23.04 1.43
CA LYS A 230 20.82 -23.20 2.57
C LYS A 230 20.31 -21.84 3.03
N TRP A 231 19.05 -21.78 3.44
CA TRP A 231 18.53 -20.58 4.09
C TRP A 231 19.45 -20.22 5.26
N ARG A 232 19.94 -18.97 5.28
CA ARG A 232 20.78 -18.48 6.36
C ARG A 232 19.85 -18.11 7.51
N ASN A 233 19.66 -19.08 8.40
CA ASN A 233 18.70 -19.06 9.50
C ASN A 233 18.71 -17.73 10.26
N SER A 234 17.54 -17.09 10.25
CA SER A 234 17.04 -16.03 11.12
C SER A 234 17.93 -14.81 11.37
N TYR A 235 17.35 -13.65 11.07
CA TYR A 235 17.68 -12.40 11.74
C TYR A 235 17.72 -12.53 13.27
N PRO A 236 18.37 -11.60 14.00
CA PRO A 236 18.35 -11.59 15.47
C PRO A 236 16.93 -11.76 16.05
N ASP A 237 16.84 -12.26 17.29
CA ASP A 237 15.60 -12.60 17.99
C ASP A 237 14.44 -11.62 17.69
N GLY A 238 13.30 -12.16 17.22
CA GLY A 238 12.06 -11.39 17.00
C GLY A 238 11.52 -11.34 15.56
N VAL A 239 12.24 -11.85 14.56
CA VAL A 239 11.79 -11.85 13.16
C VAL A 239 10.93 -13.06 12.82
N LYS A 240 9.82 -12.85 12.10
CA LYS A 240 8.71 -13.81 11.96
C LYS A 240 8.75 -14.75 10.75
N PHE A 241 9.82 -14.73 9.94
CA PHE A 241 9.94 -15.60 8.75
C PHE A 241 10.69 -16.89 9.06
N SER A 242 10.16 -18.03 8.61
CA SER A 242 10.84 -19.33 8.78
C SER A 242 12.01 -19.52 7.82
N HIS A 243 11.99 -18.85 6.66
CA HIS A 243 13.01 -18.97 5.63
C HIS A 243 13.47 -17.58 5.17
N ALA A 244 14.76 -17.29 5.31
CA ALA A 244 15.34 -16.02 4.90
C ALA A 244 16.71 -16.21 4.23
N CYS A 245 16.87 -15.63 3.05
CA CYS A 245 18.14 -15.58 2.35
C CYS A 245 18.65 -14.14 2.38
N LEU A 246 19.58 -13.86 3.30
CA LEU A 246 20.14 -12.53 3.50
C LEU A 246 20.88 -12.01 2.26
N ALA A 247 21.56 -12.91 1.53
CA ALA A 247 22.31 -12.57 0.33
C ALA A 247 21.40 -12.21 -0.85
N CYS A 248 20.29 -12.94 -1.03
CA CYS A 248 19.38 -12.72 -2.15
C CYS A 248 18.25 -11.74 -1.85
N ARG A 249 18.13 -11.29 -0.59
CA ARG A 249 17.01 -10.45 -0.11
C ARG A 249 15.64 -11.11 -0.33
N ILE A 250 15.55 -12.41 -0.08
CA ILE A 250 14.31 -13.19 -0.25
C ILE A 250 13.89 -13.79 1.09
N VAL A 251 12.58 -13.76 1.36
CA VAL A 251 11.97 -14.44 2.51
C VAL A 251 10.83 -15.35 2.06
N SER A 252 10.53 -16.34 2.88
CA SER A 252 9.29 -17.11 2.78
C SER A 252 8.90 -17.62 4.16
N SER A 253 7.64 -17.99 4.30
CA SER A 253 7.11 -18.62 5.50
C SER A 253 6.37 -19.89 5.13
N GLU A 254 6.66 -21.00 5.80
CA GLU A 254 5.77 -22.15 5.77
C GLU A 254 4.39 -21.68 6.28
N GLN A 255 3.35 -21.87 5.47
CA GLN A 255 1.97 -21.68 5.93
C GLN A 255 1.61 -22.81 6.92
N LYS A 256 2.14 -22.76 8.15
CA LYS A 256 1.61 -23.54 9.26
C LYS A 256 0.41 -22.78 9.83
N GLY A 257 -0.73 -22.81 9.13
CA GLY A 257 -2.04 -22.40 9.67
C GLY A 257 -2.08 -21.13 10.52
N ALA A 258 -1.31 -20.09 10.17
CA ALA A 258 -1.17 -18.86 10.96
C ALA A 258 -1.40 -17.58 10.14
N TYR A 259 -2.22 -17.69 9.09
CA TYR A 259 -2.97 -16.57 8.51
C TYR A 259 -4.47 -16.90 8.63
N GLY A 260 -4.92 -17.07 9.88
CA GLY A 260 -6.26 -17.57 10.17
C GLY A 260 -6.45 -18.09 11.60
N SER A 261 -6.24 -17.23 12.60
CA SER A 261 -7.06 -17.08 13.82
C SER A 261 -6.55 -15.92 14.66
#